data_AF-A0A485AAD1-F1
#
_entry.id   AF-A0A485AAD1-F1
#
_cell.length_a   1.000
_cell.length_b   1.000
_cell.length_c   1.000
_cell.angle_alpha   90.00
_cell.angle_beta   90.00
_cell.angle_gamma   90.00
#
_symmetry.space_group_name_H-M   'P 1'
#
loop_
_entity.id
_entity.type
_entity.pdbx_description
1 polymer ?
#
loop_
_entity_poly.entity_id
_entity_poly.type
_entity_poly.pdbx_seq_one_letter_code
_entity_poly.pdbx_strand_id
1 'polypeptide(L)'
;MKSRAQDAKLLPATIADHLAVSIGALILKSIPGRISTEVDARLSYDTHASIRKARELIALYAEQGVAKERVLIKLARHLARYSRRRSAGKRRDSL
;
A
#
# COMPACT_ATOMS: atom_id res chain seq x y z
N MET A 1 22.84 -14.12 3.24
CA MET A 1 21.51 -13.70 2.75
C MET A 1 20.54 -14.85 2.98
N LYS A 2 19.55 -14.70 3.88
CA LYS A 2 18.56 -15.77 4.08
C LYS A 2 17.57 -15.73 2.92
N SER A 3 17.64 -16.74 2.05
CA SER A 3 16.59 -17.08 1.10
C SER A 3 15.30 -17.30 1.88
N ARG A 4 14.29 -16.43 1.69
CA ARG A 4 12.96 -16.54 2.29
C ARG A 4 12.00 -17.33 1.39
N ALA A 5 12.54 -18.22 0.55
CA ALA A 5 11.77 -18.95 -0.44
C ALA A 5 11.86 -20.45 -0.17
N GLN A 6 11.28 -20.88 0.94
CA GLN A 6 10.89 -22.29 1.14
C GLN A 6 9.50 -22.29 1.78
N ASP A 7 8.53 -22.81 1.02
CA ASP A 7 7.27 -23.43 1.49
C ASP A 7 6.01 -22.60 1.79
N ALA A 8 5.72 -21.58 0.99
CA ALA A 8 4.32 -21.15 0.80
C ALA A 8 4.10 -20.68 -0.64
N LYS A 9 3.00 -21.11 -1.27
CA LYS A 9 2.57 -20.66 -2.60
C LYS A 9 2.53 -19.12 -2.61
N LEU A 10 3.55 -18.48 -3.18
CA LEU A 10 3.63 -17.03 -3.23
C LEU A 10 2.44 -16.51 -4.04
N LEU A 11 1.60 -15.72 -3.41
CA LEU A 11 0.41 -15.18 -4.06
C LEU A 11 0.84 -14.14 -5.10
N PRO A 12 0.21 -14.08 -6.29
CA PRO A 12 0.54 -13.08 -7.32
C PRO A 12 0.52 -11.64 -6.79
N ALA A 13 -0.38 -11.33 -5.86
CA ALA A 13 -0.44 -10.02 -5.21
C ALA A 13 0.84 -9.70 -4.41
N THR A 14 1.37 -10.67 -3.65
CA THR A 14 2.61 -10.50 -2.90
C THR A 14 3.80 -10.28 -3.82
N ILE A 15 3.86 -11.01 -4.94
CA ILE A 15 4.93 -10.84 -5.95
C ILE A 15 4.85 -9.44 -6.57
N ALA A 16 3.64 -8.97 -6.91
CA ALA A 16 3.44 -7.64 -7.46
C ALA A 16 3.87 -6.52 -6.49
N ASP A 17 3.56 -6.66 -5.20
CA ASP A 17 3.99 -5.71 -4.16
C ASP A 17 5.52 -5.62 -4.08
N HIS A 18 6.21 -6.77 -4.02
CA HIS A 18 7.68 -6.81 -4.00
C HIS A 18 8.31 -6.22 -5.26
N LEU A 19 7.73 -6.48 -6.43
CA LEU A 19 8.19 -5.91 -7.69
C LEU A 19 8.06 -4.38 -7.69
N ALA A 20 6.89 -3.86 -7.32
CA ALA A 20 6.64 -2.43 -7.27
C ALA A 20 7.60 -1.71 -6.30
N VAL A 21 7.83 -2.29 -5.11
CA VAL A 21 8.76 -1.74 -4.12
C VAL A 21 10.20 -1.78 -4.63
N SER A 22 10.63 -2.89 -5.22
CA SER A 22 11.99 -3.05 -5.74
C SER A 22 12.29 -2.02 -6.84
N ILE A 23 11.36 -1.83 -7.78
CA ILE A 23 11.49 -0.82 -8.83
C ILE A 23 11.56 0.58 -8.21
N GLY A 24 10.67 0.91 -7.27
CA GLY A 24 10.69 2.22 -6.63
C GLY A 24 11.97 2.48 -5.83
N ALA A 25 12.52 1.46 -5.15
CA ALA A 25 13.78 1.56 -4.42
C ALA A 25 14.96 1.81 -5.37
N LEU A 26 14.96 1.18 -6.55
CA LEU A 26 15.95 1.44 -7.59
C LEU A 26 15.85 2.88 -8.12
N ILE A 27 14.64 3.36 -8.43
CA ILE A 27 14.42 4.75 -8.89
C ILE A 27 14.92 5.75 -7.85
N LEU A 28 14.66 5.51 -6.56
CA LEU A 28 15.06 6.39 -5.47
C LEU A 28 16.59 6.56 -5.33
N LYS A 29 17.40 5.66 -5.91
CA LYS A 29 18.86 5.83 -5.98
C LYS A 29 19.28 6.91 -6.97
N SER A 30 18.45 7.22 -7.95
CA SER A 30 18.76 8.15 -9.04
C SER A 30 18.14 9.54 -8.87
N ILE A 31 17.19 9.71 -7.94
CA ILE A 31 16.48 10.98 -7.75
C ILE A 31 16.65 11.53 -6.32
N PRO A 32 16.67 12.85 -6.12
CA PRO A 32 16.69 13.46 -4.79
C PRO A 32 15.28 13.58 -4.17
N GLY A 33 14.23 13.24 -4.91
CA GLY A 33 12.84 13.44 -4.52
C GLY A 33 12.18 12.25 -3.81
N ARG A 34 10.91 11.99 -4.14
CA ARG A 34 10.09 10.93 -3.57
C ARG A 34 9.51 10.06 -4.68
N ILE A 35 9.18 8.82 -4.36
CA ILE A 35 8.44 7.92 -5.25
C ILE A 35 7.00 7.80 -4.77
N SER A 36 6.07 7.63 -5.71
CA SER A 36 4.69 7.27 -5.38
C SER A 36 4.44 5.81 -5.75
N THR A 37 3.85 5.06 -4.83
CA THR A 37 3.51 3.64 -5.03
C THR A 37 2.04 3.44 -4.72
N GLU A 38 1.31 2.82 -5.65
CA GLU A 38 -0.14 2.68 -5.57
C GLU A 38 -0.55 1.38 -4.87
N VAL A 39 -1.57 1.48 -4.01
CA VAL A 39 -2.24 0.30 -3.44
C VAL A 39 -3.11 -0.37 -4.50
N ASP A 40 -3.18 -1.69 -4.46
CA ASP A 40 -4.06 -2.48 -5.32
C ASP A 40 -5.48 -1.91 -5.41
N ALA A 41 -5.88 -1.52 -6.62
CA ALA A 41 -7.16 -0.90 -6.90
C ALA A 41 -8.37 -1.78 -6.53
N ARG A 42 -8.20 -3.11 -6.44
CA ARG A 42 -9.24 -4.03 -5.98
C ARG A 42 -9.65 -3.75 -4.53
N LEU A 43 -8.76 -3.16 -3.73
CA LEU A 43 -9.02 -2.76 -2.35
C LEU A 43 -9.69 -1.39 -2.22
N SER A 44 -9.96 -0.69 -3.33
CA SER A 44 -10.42 0.71 -3.34
C SER A 44 -11.74 0.98 -2.61
N TYR A 45 -12.56 -0.05 -2.37
CA TYR A 45 -13.82 0.05 -1.61
C TYR A 45 -13.69 -0.40 -0.15
N ASP A 46 -12.56 -1.00 0.24
CA ASP A 46 -12.27 -1.38 1.62
C ASP A 46 -11.18 -0.47 2.20
N THR A 47 -11.63 0.47 3.04
CA THR A 47 -10.75 1.42 3.72
C THR A 47 -9.73 0.73 4.61
N HIS A 48 -10.13 -0.30 5.37
CA HIS A 48 -9.23 -0.96 6.28
C HIS A 48 -8.21 -1.81 5.53
N ALA A 49 -8.62 -2.54 4.50
CA ALA A 49 -7.70 -3.30 3.66
C ALA A 49 -6.71 -2.40 2.92
N SER A 50 -7.16 -1.27 2.38
CA SER A 50 -6.28 -0.29 1.74
C SER A 50 -5.23 0.27 2.70
N ILE A 51 -5.61 0.62 3.93
CA ILE A 51 -4.68 1.12 4.95
C ILE A 51 -3.68 0.03 5.37
N ARG A 52 -4.13 -1.23 5.53
CA ARG A 52 -3.22 -2.35 5.83
C ARG A 52 -2.20 -2.52 4.70
N LYS A 53 -2.66 -2.58 3.45
CA LYS A 53 -1.77 -2.72 2.29
C LYS A 53 -0.78 -1.56 2.16
N ALA A 54 -1.22 -0.32 2.40
CA ALA A 54 -0.34 0.84 2.45
C ALA A 54 0.81 0.68 3.46
N ARG A 55 0.50 0.18 4.66
CA ARG A 55 1.51 -0.07 5.70
C ARG A 55 2.45 -1.21 5.34
N GLU A 56 1.94 -2.27 4.73
CA GLU A 56 2.76 -3.38 4.21
C GLU A 56 3.76 -2.88 3.16
N LEU A 57 3.33 -2.05 2.21
CA LEU A 57 4.24 -1.45 1.21
C LEU A 57 5.34 -0.59 1.85
N ILE A 58 5.00 0.21 2.87
CA ILE A 58 6.01 0.99 3.62
C ILE A 58 6.99 0.08 4.36
N ALA A 59 6.53 -1.03 4.95
CA ALA A 59 7.41 -2.00 5.60
C ALA A 59 8.38 -2.64 4.60
N LEU A 60 7.89 -3.02 3.41
CA LEU A 60 8.73 -3.53 2.34
C LEU A 60 9.78 -2.52 1.87
N TYR A 61 9.44 -1.22 1.79
CA TYR A 61 10.44 -0.18 1.52
C TYR A 61 11.49 -0.07 2.63
N ALA A 62 11.07 -0.16 3.89
CA ALA A 62 11.98 -0.13 5.02
C ALA A 62 12.96 -1.32 5.01
N GLU A 63 12.50 -2.51 4.61
CA GLU A 63 13.38 -3.69 4.39
C GLU A 63 14.45 -3.43 3.32
N GLN A 64 14.20 -2.54 2.36
CA GLN A 64 15.16 -2.10 1.33
C GLN A 64 16.00 -0.88 1.76
N GLY A 65 15.91 -0.46 3.03
CA GLY A 65 16.64 0.70 3.56
C GLY A 65 16.09 2.05 3.11
N VAL A 66 14.86 2.10 2.59
CA VAL A 66 14.21 3.35 2.15
C VAL A 66 13.39 3.93 3.30
N ALA A 67 13.71 5.16 3.70
CA ALA A 67 12.95 5.90 4.70
C ALA A 67 11.54 6.26 4.19
N LYS A 68 10.52 6.15 5.06
CA LYS A 68 9.10 6.35 4.68
C LYS A 68 8.81 7.75 4.11
N GLU A 69 9.61 8.75 4.47
CA GLU A 69 9.51 10.14 4.01
C GLU A 69 9.79 10.27 2.50
N ARG A 70 10.50 9.29 1.93
CA ARG A 70 10.81 9.17 0.50
C ARG A 70 9.68 8.53 -0.31
N VAL A 71 8.61 8.07 0.34
CA VAL A 71 7.54 7.28 -0.28
C VAL A 71 6.18 7.94 -0.06
N LEU A 72 5.42 8.07 -1.13
CA LEU A 72 4.02 8.49 -1.10
C LEU A 72 3.14 7.29 -1.46
N ILE A 73 2.20 6.92 -0.60
CA ILE A 73 1.23 5.88 -0.94
C ILE A 73 0.03 6.49 -1.65
N LYS A 74 -0.19 6.07 -2.89
CA LYS A 74 -1.34 6.49 -3.68
C LYS A 74 -2.52 5.55 -3.40
N LEU A 75 -3.66 6.16 -3.10
CA LEU A 75 -4.92 5.48 -2.84
C LEU A 75 -5.95 5.89 -3.89
N ALA A 76 -6.80 4.94 -4.30
CA ALA A 76 -7.84 5.22 -5.27
C ALA A 76 -8.85 6.27 -4.74
N ARG A 77 -9.33 7.15 -5.62
CA ARG A 77 -10.24 8.27 -5.29
C ARG A 77 -11.57 7.82 -4.63
N HIS A 78 -12.04 6.60 -4.90
CA HIS A 78 -13.25 6.05 -4.29
C HIS A 78 -13.10 5.74 -2.79
N LEU A 79 -11.87 5.55 -2.30
CA LEU A 79 -11.59 5.26 -0.90
C LEU A 79 -12.10 6.36 0.04
N ALA A 80 -11.90 7.62 -0.36
CA ALA A 80 -12.35 8.79 0.40
C ALA A 80 -13.88 8.97 0.38
N ARG A 81 -14.58 8.42 -0.62
CA ARG A 81 -16.05 8.45 -0.71
C ARG A 81 -16.68 7.38 0.16
N TYR A 82 -16.10 6.19 0.23
CA TYR A 82 -16.63 5.10 1.05
C TYR A 82 -16.53 5.40 2.55
N SER A 83 -15.40 5.95 3.00
CA SER A 83 -15.21 6.33 4.41
C SER A 83 -16.22 7.40 4.88
N ARG A 84 -16.62 8.34 4.02
CA ARG A 84 -17.63 9.37 4.33
C ARG A 84 -19.06 8.83 4.39
N ARG A 85 -19.42 7.86 3.54
CA ARG A 85 -20.79 7.31 3.54
C ARG A 85 -21.11 6.53 4.81
N ARG A 86 -20.14 5.82 5.40
CA ARG A 86 -20.37 5.05 6.63
C ARG A 86 -20.59 5.94 7.87
N SER A 87 -19.90 7.08 7.94
CA SER A 87 -20.09 8.05 9.01
C SER A 87 -21.42 8.80 8.94
N ALA A 88 -22.02 8.92 7.75
CA ALA A 88 -23.33 9.54 7.53
C ALA A 88 -24.50 8.58 7.82
N GLY A 89 -24.33 7.27 7.58
CA GLY A 89 -25.37 6.26 7.87
C GLY A 89 -25.64 6.07 9.36
N LYS A 90 -24.63 6.24 10.21
CA LYS A 90 -24.76 6.04 11.66
C LYS A 90 -25.58 7.10 12.42
N ARG A 91 -26.01 8.19 11.75
CA ARG A 91 -26.85 9.25 12.35
C ARG A 91 -28.35 9.13 12.02
N ARG A 92 -28.76 8.15 11.22
CA ARG A 92 -30.17 8.01 10.79
C ARG A 92 -30.95 6.91 11.52
N ASP A 93 -30.27 6.02 12.25
CA ASP A 93 -30.90 4.90 12.94
C ASP A 93 -31.14 5.17 14.45
N SER A 94 -31.18 6.45 14.85
CA SER A 94 -31.39 6.88 16.24
C SER A 94 -32.51 7.93 16.38
N LEU A 95 -33.53 7.85 15.52
CA LEU A 95 -34.80 8.60 15.62
C LEU A 95 -35.97 7.64 15.45
#